data_AF-A0A517NAU9-F1
#
_entry.id   AF-A0A517NAU9-F1
#
_cell.length_a   1.000
_cell.length_b   1.000
_cell.length_c   1.000
_cell.angle_alpha   90.00
_cell.angle_beta   90.00
_cell.angle_gamma   90.00
#
_symmetry.space_group_name_H-M   'P 1'
#
loop_
_entity.id
_entity.type
_entity.pdbx_description
1 polymer ?
#
loop_
_entity_poly.entity_id
_entity_poly.type
_entity_poly.pdbx_seq_one_letter_code
_entity_poly.pdbx_strand_id
1 'polypeptide(L)'
;MNAPQPNNPLHGITLEAILNYLVAEYGWEELGDRIQVHCFNFDPSVKSSLKFLRKTAWARAKVERLYLDSISYEQRHGKRPSAPEVGESIPDNVWDRGRSK
;
A
#
# COMPACT_ATOMS: atom_id res chain seq x y z
N MET A 1 -0.69 14.32 -31.45
CA MET A 1 -1.87 13.86 -30.70
C MET A 1 -1.47 12.66 -29.84
N ASN A 2 -1.01 12.86 -28.60
CA ASN A 2 -1.22 11.93 -27.48
C ASN A 2 -0.59 12.52 -26.22
N ALA A 3 -1.42 12.97 -25.28
CA ALA A 3 -0.98 13.27 -23.93
C ALA A 3 -1.74 12.30 -23.00
N PRO A 4 -1.14 11.18 -22.58
CA PRO A 4 -1.79 10.28 -21.63
C PRO A 4 -1.88 11.01 -20.28
N GLN A 5 -3.09 11.39 -19.89
CA GLN A 5 -3.41 11.98 -18.59
C GLN A 5 -3.32 10.87 -17.52
N PRO A 6 -2.31 10.84 -16.62
CA PRO A 6 -2.00 9.66 -15.82
C PRO A 6 -2.41 9.79 -14.34
N ASN A 7 -3.51 10.49 -14.01
CA ASN A 7 -3.85 10.75 -12.60
C ASN A 7 -5.33 11.08 -12.36
N ASN A 8 -6.22 10.09 -12.39
CA ASN A 8 -7.51 10.17 -11.68
C ASN A 8 -7.83 8.80 -11.03
N PRO A 9 -7.18 8.43 -9.91
CA PRO A 9 -7.19 7.07 -9.37
C PRO A 9 -8.37 6.75 -8.43
N LEU A 10 -9.45 7.54 -8.41
CA LEU A 10 -10.58 7.34 -7.49
C LEU A 10 -11.87 6.82 -8.13
N HIS A 11 -11.88 6.54 -9.44
CA HIS A 11 -13.11 6.08 -10.12
C HIS A 11 -13.12 4.54 -10.29
N GLY A 12 -13.80 3.83 -9.38
CA GLY A 12 -14.11 2.40 -9.55
C GLY A 12 -13.22 1.41 -8.77
N ILE A 13 -12.77 1.78 -7.57
CA ILE A 13 -11.92 0.91 -6.76
C ILE A 13 -12.74 -0.32 -6.31
N THR A 14 -12.39 -1.49 -6.83
CA THR A 14 -13.01 -2.76 -6.46
C THR A 14 -12.42 -3.29 -5.17
N LEU A 15 -13.12 -4.22 -4.50
CA LEU A 15 -12.59 -4.92 -3.33
C LEU A 15 -11.24 -5.61 -3.63
N GLU A 16 -11.02 -6.02 -4.88
CA GLU A 16 -9.74 -6.56 -5.35
C GLU A 16 -8.64 -5.50 -5.39
N ALA A 17 -8.94 -4.30 -5.88
CA ALA A 17 -7.99 -3.19 -5.89
C ALA A 17 -7.62 -2.76 -4.46
N ILE A 18 -8.62 -2.68 -3.56
CA ILE A 18 -8.40 -2.39 -2.14
C ILE A 18 -7.45 -3.42 -1.52
N LEU A 19 -7.73 -4.71 -1.74
CA LEU A 19 -6.91 -5.77 -1.16
C LEU A 19 -5.49 -5.76 -1.72
N ASN A 20 -5.32 -5.59 -3.04
CA ASN A 20 -3.99 -5.50 -3.65
C ASN A 20 -3.19 -4.31 -3.11
N TYR A 21 -3.84 -3.15 -2.92
CA TYR A 21 -3.19 -1.98 -2.31
C TYR A 21 -2.69 -2.30 -0.91
N LEU A 22 -3.55 -2.86 -0.05
CA LEU A 22 -3.19 -3.18 1.32
C LEU A 22 -2.09 -4.25 1.41
N VAL A 23 -2.11 -5.23 0.52
CA VAL A 23 -1.07 -6.26 0.44
C VAL A 23 0.25 -5.65 -0.04
N ALA A 24 0.22 -4.68 -0.96
CA ALA A 24 1.43 -4.00 -1.42
C ALA A 24 2.04 -3.08 -0.36
N GLU A 25 1.21 -2.41 0.45
CA GLU A 25 1.66 -1.52 1.52
C GLU A 25 2.13 -2.28 2.77
N TYR A 26 1.36 -3.27 3.23
CA TYR A 26 1.56 -3.93 4.53
C TYR A 26 2.06 -5.37 4.42
N GLY A 27 1.83 -6.04 3.29
CA GLY A 27 2.07 -7.47 3.17
C GLY A 27 1.03 -8.34 3.89
N TRP A 28 1.08 -9.65 3.63
CA TRP A 28 0.10 -10.61 4.16
C TRP A 28 0.23 -10.84 5.67
N GLU A 29 1.45 -10.79 6.21
CA GLU A 29 1.69 -11.03 7.63
C GLU A 29 1.04 -9.94 8.50
N GLU A 30 1.25 -8.67 8.15
CA GLU A 30 0.67 -7.56 8.91
C GLU A 30 -0.86 -7.48 8.70
N LEU A 31 -1.36 -7.81 7.52
CA LEU A 31 -2.79 -7.96 7.27
C LEU A 31 -3.41 -9.05 8.14
N GLY A 32 -2.73 -10.18 8.33
CA GLY A 32 -3.16 -11.28 9.18
C GLY A 32 -3.17 -10.92 10.67
N ASP A 33 -2.24 -10.07 11.11
CA ASP A 33 -2.19 -9.55 12.48
C ASP A 33 -3.33 -8.55 12.75
N ARG A 34 -3.50 -7.56 11.86
CA ARG A 34 -4.58 -6.55 11.97
C ARG A 34 -5.96 -7.15 11.79
N ILE A 35 -6.07 -8.12 10.88
CA ILE A 35 -7.31 -8.81 10.53
C ILE A 35 -7.05 -10.30 10.72
N GLN A 36 -7.32 -10.80 11.93
CA GLN A 36 -7.19 -12.21 12.30
C GLN A 36 -8.18 -13.10 11.51
N VAL A 37 -7.90 -13.31 10.22
CA VAL A 37 -8.65 -14.19 9.33
C VAL A 37 -7.70 -15.26 8.81
N HIS A 38 -8.18 -16.50 8.83
CA HIS A 38 -7.40 -17.67 8.45
C HIS A 38 -6.85 -17.59 7.01
N CYS A 39 -7.55 -16.88 6.12
CA CYS A 39 -7.13 -16.73 4.73
C CYS A 39 -5.77 -16.05 4.58
N PHE A 40 -5.44 -15.06 5.42
CA PHE A 40 -4.17 -14.33 5.28
C PHE A 40 -2.98 -15.11 5.85
N ASN A 41 -3.21 -16.00 6.82
CA ASN A 41 -2.15 -16.77 7.46
C ASN A 41 -1.86 -18.11 6.78
N PHE A 42 -2.87 -18.75 6.15
CA PHE A 42 -2.76 -20.12 5.66
C PHE A 42 -2.69 -20.24 4.13
N ASP A 43 -3.43 -19.40 3.40
CA ASP A 43 -3.43 -19.37 1.93
C ASP A 43 -3.46 -17.91 1.46
N PRO A 44 -2.35 -17.15 1.65
CA PRO A 44 -2.27 -15.74 1.31
C PRO A 44 -2.32 -15.56 -0.21
N SER A 45 -3.54 -15.52 -0.74
CA SER A 45 -3.82 -15.33 -2.16
C SER A 45 -4.99 -14.38 -2.35
N VAL A 46 -4.88 -13.50 -3.34
CA VAL A 46 -5.90 -12.51 -3.68
C VAL A 46 -7.23 -13.18 -4.02
N LYS A 47 -7.21 -14.28 -4.78
CA LYS A 47 -8.43 -14.99 -5.18
C LYS A 47 -9.13 -15.68 -4.01
N SER A 48 -8.37 -16.37 -3.15
CA SER A 48 -8.87 -17.02 -1.93
C SER A 48 -9.46 -15.99 -0.97
N SER A 49 -8.75 -14.88 -0.79
CA SER A 49 -9.18 -13.76 0.05
C SER A 49 -10.47 -13.12 -0.45
N LEU A 50 -10.58 -12.83 -1.74
CA LEU A 50 -11.82 -12.27 -2.31
C LEU A 50 -13.01 -13.21 -2.15
N LYS A 51 -12.82 -14.52 -2.36
CA LYS A 51 -13.87 -15.52 -2.13
C LYS A 51 -14.31 -15.53 -0.67
N PHE A 52 -13.38 -15.38 0.27
CA PHE A 52 -13.66 -15.28 1.70
C PHE A 52 -14.37 -13.98 2.07
N LEU A 53 -13.86 -12.83 1.63
CA LEU A 53 -14.43 -11.51 1.91
C LEU A 53 -15.84 -11.34 1.33
N ARG A 54 -16.18 -12.02 0.22
CA ARG A 54 -17.55 -12.07 -0.30
C ARG A 54 -18.51 -12.87 0.59
N LYS A 55 -18.03 -13.88 1.30
CA LYS A 55 -18.81 -14.71 2.23
C LYS A 55 -18.92 -14.08 3.62
N THR A 56 -17.91 -13.31 4.02
CA THR A 56 -17.75 -12.81 5.39
C THR A 56 -17.79 -11.29 5.42
N ALA A 57 -19.00 -10.73 5.52
CA ALA A 57 -19.24 -9.29 5.43
C ALA A 57 -18.48 -8.46 6.47
N TRP A 58 -18.34 -8.95 7.71
CA TRP A 58 -17.58 -8.23 8.75
C TRP A 58 -16.09 -8.11 8.42
N ALA A 59 -15.51 -9.13 7.75
CA ALA A 59 -14.11 -9.11 7.36
C ALA A 59 -13.88 -8.11 6.21
N ARG A 60 -14.80 -8.08 5.25
CA ARG A 60 -14.83 -7.06 4.19
C ARG A 60 -14.84 -5.64 4.77
N ALA A 61 -15.74 -5.37 5.72
CA ALA A 61 -15.83 -4.07 6.36
C ALA A 61 -14.53 -3.67 7.09
N LYS A 62 -13.81 -4.63 7.70
CA LYS A 62 -12.49 -4.37 8.30
C LYS A 62 -11.44 -4.00 7.25
N VAL A 63 -11.38 -4.72 6.14
CA VAL A 63 -10.47 -4.43 5.02
C VAL A 63 -10.75 -3.03 4.44
N GLU A 64 -12.02 -2.71 4.18
CA GLU A 64 -12.43 -1.40 3.69
C GLU A 64 -12.07 -0.28 4.68
N ARG A 65 -12.25 -0.51 5.98
CA ARG A 65 -11.86 0.45 7.03
C ARG A 65 -10.35 0.69 7.08
N LEU A 66 -9.55 -0.37 6.97
CA LEU A 66 -8.09 -0.27 6.97
C LEU A 66 -7.59 0.51 5.75
N TYR A 67 -8.23 0.31 4.60
CA TYR A 67 -7.93 1.05 3.39
C TYR A 67 -8.20 2.55 3.52
N LEU A 68 -9.35 2.92 4.11
CA LEU A 68 -9.67 4.33 4.37
C LEU A 68 -8.65 4.97 5.31
N ASP A 69 -8.20 4.27 6.34
CA ASP A 69 -7.15 4.75 7.26
C ASP A 69 -5.83 5.03 6.51
N SER A 70 -5.45 4.11 5.62
CA SER A 70 -4.23 4.22 4.81
C SER A 70 -4.26 5.43 3.87
N ILE A 71 -5.35 5.59 3.12
CA ILE A 71 -5.50 6.73 2.19
C ILE A 71 -5.60 8.06 2.96
N SER A 72 -6.25 8.07 4.13
CA SER A 72 -6.35 9.27 4.97
C SER A 72 -4.97 9.74 5.44
N TYR A 73 -4.05 8.80 5.67
CA TYR A 73 -2.65 9.12 5.96
C TYR A 73 -1.94 9.72 4.74
N GLU A 74 -2.11 9.14 3.54
CA GLU A 74 -1.52 9.66 2.30
C GLU A 74 -2.00 11.07 1.94
N GLN A 75 -3.29 11.38 2.15
CA GLN A 75 -3.83 12.71 1.86
C GLN A 75 -3.27 13.79 2.79
N ARG A 76 -2.93 13.43 4.03
CA ARG A 76 -2.34 14.36 5.02
C ARG A 76 -0.82 14.46 4.91
N HIS A 77 -0.15 13.37 4.56
CA HIS A 77 1.28 13.32 4.28
C HIS A 77 1.50 13.32 2.77
N GLY A 78 1.54 14.49 2.14
CA GLY A 78 1.78 14.64 0.70
C GLY A 78 2.91 13.73 0.21
N LYS A 79 2.51 12.61 -0.41
CA LYS A 79 3.31 11.62 -1.14
C LYS A 79 4.75 11.45 -0.65
N ARG A 80 4.94 10.75 0.49
CA ARG A 80 6.22 10.07 0.76
C ARG A 80 6.38 8.96 -0.29
N PRO A 81 7.48 8.86 -1.02
CA PRO A 81 7.73 7.72 -1.90
C PRO A 81 7.88 6.46 -1.02
N SER A 82 6.91 5.56 -1.09
CA SER A 82 6.95 4.26 -0.42
C SER A 82 7.87 3.30 -1.17
N ALA A 83 9.13 3.22 -0.75
CA ALA A 83 9.94 2.01 -0.82
C ALA A 83 11.11 2.13 0.17
N PRO A 84 11.48 1.07 0.91
CA PRO A 84 12.79 0.98 1.52
C PRO A 84 13.80 0.65 0.41
N GLU A 85 14.48 1.65 -0.15
CA GLU A 85 15.75 1.42 -0.86
C GLU A 85 16.82 1.07 0.18
N VAL A 86 16.80 -0.19 0.64
CA VAL A 86 17.99 -0.82 1.19
C VAL A 86 18.82 -1.28 -0.01
N GLY A 87 19.85 -0.51 -0.32
CA GLY A 87 21.03 -0.97 -1.05
C GLY A 87 21.21 -0.42 -2.47
N GLU A 88 21.66 0.84 -2.60
CA GLU A 88 22.60 1.21 -3.66
C GLU A 88 23.41 2.46 -3.23
N SER A 89 24.67 2.20 -2.89
CA SER A 89 25.85 3.07 -3.01
C SER A 89 25.70 4.59 -2.75
N ILE A 90 26.24 5.06 -1.63
CA ILE A 90 26.64 6.48 -1.44
C ILE A 90 27.79 6.79 -2.41
N PRO A 91 27.68 7.73 -3.37
CA PRO A 91 28.85 8.42 -3.88
C PRO A 91 29.12 9.67 -3.03
N ASP A 92 30.31 9.65 -2.45
CA ASP A 92 31.16 10.76 -2.02
C ASP A 92 30.63 12.20 -2.23
N ASN A 93 30.52 12.92 -1.12
CA ASN A 93 30.78 14.36 -0.95
C ASN A 93 29.94 15.38 -1.76
N VAL A 94 28.90 15.92 -1.11
CA VAL A 94 28.21 17.16 -1.52
C VAL A 94 28.06 18.22 -0.40
N TRP A 95 28.86 18.12 0.67
CA TRP A 95 28.89 19.14 1.74
C TRP A 95 30.26 19.79 1.95
N ASP A 96 31.32 19.29 1.30
CA ASP A 96 32.64 19.91 1.32
C ASP A 96 32.81 20.84 0.11
N ARG A 97 32.13 22.00 0.15
CA ARG A 97 32.49 23.12 -0.71
C ARG A 97 32.13 24.44 -0.06
N GLY A 98 33.13 25.08 0.54
CA GLY A 98 33.18 26.54 0.60
C GLY A 98 33.06 27.18 1.99
N ARG A 99 34.00 26.90 2.90
CA ARG A 99 34.41 27.86 3.93
C ARG A 99 35.91 27.80 4.18
N SER A 100 36.67 28.46 3.32
CA SER A 100 38.01 28.99 3.62
C SER A 100 38.45 29.97 2.54
N LYS A 101 38.25 31.26 2.80
CA LYS A 101 39.31 32.28 2.77
C LYS A 101 38.82 33.55 3.45
#